data_AF-I9S9B4-F1
#
_entry.id   AF-I9S9B4-F1
#
_cell.length_a   1.000
_cell.length_b   1.000
_cell.length_c   1.000
_cell.angle_alpha   90.00
_cell.angle_beta   90.00
_cell.angle_gamma   90.00
#
_symmetry.space_group_name_H-M   'P 1'
#
loop_
_entity.id
_entity.type
_entity.pdbx_description
1 polymer ?
#
loop_
_entity_poly.entity_id
_entity_poly.type
_entity_poly.pdbx_seq_one_letter_code
_entity_poly.pdbx_strand_id
1 'polypeptide(L)' 'MYVKNEQGERLLVYITQEGTVVPKDAEASTEGFDMTEIYCLGCSWHGSPNRLTKF' A
#
# COMPACT_ATOMS: atom_id res chain seq x y z
N MET A 1 -0.30 -3.01 5.42
CA MET A 1 -0.44 -3.60 4.08
C MET A 1 0.87 -3.37 3.35
N TYR A 2 1.03 -3.81 2.11
CA TYR A 2 2.20 -3.43 1.31
C TYR A 2 1.79 -3.05 -0.11
N VAL A 3 2.60 -2.24 -0.76
CA VAL A 3 2.53 -1.94 -2.20
C VAL A 3 3.67 -2.64 -2.92
N LYS A 4 3.53 -2.82 -4.23
CA LYS A 4 4.56 -3.42 -5.07
C LYS A 4 4.98 -2.46 -6.17
N ASN A 5 6.23 -2.59 -6.59
CA ASN A 5 6.70 -1.99 -7.84
C ASN A 5 6.71 -3.03 -8.97
N GLU A 6 7.03 -2.60 -10.19
CA GLU A 6 7.14 -3.48 -11.36
C GLU A 6 8.23 -4.56 -11.21
N GLN A 7 9.24 -4.31 -10.37
CA GLN A 7 10.31 -5.27 -10.07
C GLN A 7 9.89 -6.33 -9.03
N GLY A 8 8.67 -6.22 -8.46
CA GLY A 8 8.14 -7.14 -7.47
C GLY A 8 8.64 -6.88 -6.03
N GLU A 9 9.37 -5.79 -5.80
CA GLU A 9 9.75 -5.34 -4.47
C GLU A 9 8.52 -4.93 -3.67
N ARG A 10 8.58 -5.07 -2.35
CA ARG A 10 7.44 -4.84 -1.47
C ARG A 10 7.78 -3.74 -0.49
N LEU A 11 6.99 -2.67 -0.49
CA LEU A 11 7.11 -1.59 0.48
C LEU A 11 5.96 -1.65 1.48
N LEU A 12 6.30 -1.69 2.76
CA LEU A 12 5.31 -1.68 3.83
C LEU A 12 4.67 -0.30 3.93
N VAL A 13 3.33 -0.30 3.99
CA VAL A 13 2.53 0.92 4.06
C VAL A 13 1.43 0.82 5.11
N TYR A 14 1.04 1.98 5.63
CA TYR A 14 -0.21 2.19 6.34
C TYR A 14 -1.24 2.83 5.40
N ILE A 15 -2.52 2.57 5.67
CA ILE A 15 -3.63 3.27 5.01
C ILE A 15 -4.31 4.12 6.08
N THR A 16 -4.41 5.42 5.84
CA THR A 16 -5.12 6.34 6.73
C THR A 16 -6.63 6.13 6.62
N GLN A 17 -7.40 6.70 7.56
CA GLN A 17 -8.86 6.62 7.49
C GLN A 17 -9.45 7.28 6.24
N GLU A 18 -8.72 8.20 5.62
CA GLU A 18 -9.07 8.86 4.35
C GLU A 18 -8.67 8.04 3.11
N GLY A 19 -8.02 6.89 3.31
CA GLY A 19 -7.60 6.01 2.21
C GLY A 19 -6.26 6.39 1.62
N THR A 20 -5.53 7.32 2.25
CA THR A 20 -4.19 7.70 1.85
C THR A 20 -3.20 6.61 2.22
N VAL A 21 -2.39 6.20 1.25
CA VAL A 21 -1.32 5.23 1.47
C VAL A 21 -0.08 6.00 1.88
N VAL A 22 0.48 5.66 3.06
CA VAL A 22 1.70 6.28 3.58
C VAL A 22 2.73 5.18 3.86
N PRO A 23 4.01 5.37 3.49
CA PRO A 23 5.03 4.39 3.80
C PRO A 23 5.17 4.24 5.32
N LYS A 24 5.40 2.99 5.76
CA LYS A 24 5.60 2.69 7.18
C LYS A 24 6.90 3.31 7.70
N ASP A 25 7.92 3.30 6.84
CA ASP A 25 9.20 3.92 7.09
C ASP A 25 9.26 5.25 6.34
N ALA A 26 9.53 6.35 7.06
CA ALA A 26 9.51 7.68 6.47
C ALA A 26 10.74 7.98 5.59
N GLU A 27 11.82 7.21 5.75
CA GLU A 27 13.04 7.33 4.94
C GLU A 27 12.97 6.45 3.69
N ALA A 28 12.00 5.52 3.63
CA ALA A 28 11.82 4.66 2.47
C ALA A 28 11.30 5.42 1.25
N SER A 29 12.01 5.29 0.14
CA SER A 29 11.58 5.80 -1.16
C SER A 29 10.31 5.09 -1.62
N THR A 30 9.29 5.88 -1.91
CA THR A 30 8.06 5.39 -2.55
C THR A 30 8.10 5.50 -4.07
N GLU A 31 9.22 5.94 -4.63
CA GLU A 31 9.40 6.11 -6.07
C GLU A 31 9.32 4.74 -6.78
N GLY A 32 8.49 4.66 -7.82
CA GLY A 32 8.29 3.44 -8.60
C GLY A 32 7.33 2.42 -7.96
N PHE A 33 6.81 2.66 -6.76
CA PHE A 33 5.78 1.80 -6.16
C PHE A 33 4.37 2.21 -6.60
N ASP A 34 3.52 1.22 -6.87
CA ASP A 34 2.12 1.47 -7.16
C ASP A 34 1.34 1.69 -5.85
N MET A 35 1.00 2.94 -5.57
CA MET A 35 0.18 3.32 -4.41
C MET A 35 -1.33 3.11 -4.62
N THR A 36 -1.75 2.75 -5.82
CA THR A 36 -3.17 2.55 -6.15
C THR A 36 -3.65 1.16 -5.81
N GLU A 37 -2.74 0.19 -5.69
CA GLU A 37 -3.03 -1.18 -5.32
C GLU A 37 -2.25 -1.61 -4.08
N ILE A 38 -2.98 -2.04 -3.07
CA ILE A 38 -2.43 -2.54 -1.81
C ILE A 38 -2.65 -4.05 -1.71
N TYR A 39 -1.73 -4.70 -1.03
CA TYR A 39 -1.72 -6.13 -0.81
C TYR A 39 -1.76 -6.44 0.68
N CYS A 40 -2.54 -7.46 1.03
CA CYS A 40 -2.59 -7.97 2.40
C CYS A 40 -1.29 -8.72 2.74
N LEU A 41 -0.78 -8.55 3.96
CA LEU A 41 0.47 -9.17 4.41
C LEU A 41 0.37 -10.68 4.64
N GLY A 42 -0.83 -11.22 4.88
CA GLY A 42 -1.04 -12.63 5.24
C GLY A 42 -2.20 -13.30 4.53
N CYS A 43 -2.80 -12.66 3.52
CA CYS A 43 -3.92 -13.21 2.75
C CYS A 43 -3.68 -12.98 1.26
N SER A 44 -4.40 -13.71 0.41
CA SER A 44 -4.37 -13.52 -1.05
C SER A 44 -5.15 -12.28 -1.54
N TRP A 45 -5.55 -11.39 -0.63
CA TRP A 45 -6.34 -10.21 -0.97
C TRP A 45 -5.45 -9.06 -1.42
N HIS A 46 -5.84 -8.40 -2.50
CA HIS A 46 -5.31 -7.13 -2.96
C HIS A 46 -6.43 -6.28 -3.54
N GLY A 47 -6.22 -4.98 -3.61
CA GLY A 47 -7.18 -4.05 -4.21
C GLY A 47 -6.87 -2.60 -3.90
N SER A 48 -7.79 -1.71 -4.25
CA SER A 48 -7.62 -0.27 -4.04
C SER A 48 -7.76 0.12 -2.56
N PRO A 49 -6.94 1.07 -2.05
CA PRO A 49 -7.04 1.55 -0.67
C PRO A 49 -8.40 2.22 -0.38
N ASN A 50 -9.06 2.80 -1.39
CA ASN A 50 -10.42 3.36 -1.27
C ASN A 50 -11.50 2.32 -0.93
N ARG A 51 -11.24 1.02 -1.12
CA ARG A 51 -12.18 -0.02 -0.67
C ARG A 51 -12.10 -0.27 0.84
N LEU A 52 -11.06 0.22 1.51
CA LEU A 52 -10.87 0.06 2.95
C LEU A 52 -11.43 1.24 3.75
N THR A 53 -11.65 2.38 3.12
CA THR A 53 -12.32 3.51 3.76
C THR A 53 -13.81 3.22 3.83
N LYS A 54 -14.31 3.05 5.06
CA LYS A 54 -15.75 3.07 5.31
C LYS A 54 -16.16 4.53 5.44
N PHE A 55 -16.93 5.00 4.45
CA PHE A 55 -17.77 6.21 4.41
C PHE A 55 -17.38 7.38 5.32
#